data_AF-A0A7M7JYD8-F1
#
_entry.id   AF-A0A7M7JYD8-F1
#
_cell.length_a   1.000
_cell.length_b   1.000
_cell.length_c   1.000
_cell.angle_alpha   90.00
_cell.angle_beta   90.00
_cell.angle_gamma   90.00
#
_symmetry.space_group_name_H-M   'P 1'
#
loop_
_entity.id
_entity.type
_entity.pdbx_description
1 polymer ?
#
loop_
_entity_poly.entity_id
_entity_poly.type
_entity_poly.pdbx_seq_one_letter_code
_entity_poly.pdbx_strand_id
1 'polypeptide(L)'
;MVKATDGVPMAPTSNQSVDSATGYAGSPAALSARWAKLRADPALQRSAALRARLARRERRNRQRILRLQEFHRLRSMVPAIAQTPNVDKVTVIEEAIKYIDHLHEALRNKFTERGLPPSLQGLPIDLETTDMRAVVRLLANNSNSGGGQSNLASNSGVSRPVPMGRPLALPPPVDSIPHPCERQRNVPSYLLKMRLPRKQDHR
;
A
#
# COMPACT_ATOMS: atom_id res chain seq x y z
N MET A 1 42.01 -71.54 29.76
CA MET A 1 41.76 -70.73 30.98
C MET A 1 40.47 -69.97 30.73
N VAL A 2 39.26 -70.51 30.93
CA VAL A 2 38.52 -70.88 32.16
C VAL A 2 38.34 -69.73 33.16
N LYS A 3 37.16 -69.09 33.10
CA LYS A 3 36.27 -68.59 34.19
C LYS A 3 35.25 -67.63 33.53
N ALA A 4 33.96 -67.93 33.34
CA ALA A 4 32.89 -68.39 34.25
C ALA A 4 32.73 -67.48 35.48
N THR A 5 31.67 -66.67 35.48
CA THR A 5 30.73 -66.51 36.62
C THR A 5 29.49 -65.73 36.17
N ASP A 6 28.36 -66.43 36.19
CA ASP A 6 27.00 -65.92 36.30
C ASP A 6 26.82 -65.05 37.56
N GLY A 7 25.83 -64.16 37.51
CA GLY A 7 25.43 -63.36 38.67
C GLY A 7 24.23 -62.47 38.40
N VAL A 8 23.04 -63.08 38.28
CA VAL A 8 21.74 -62.40 38.37
C VAL A 8 21.35 -62.29 39.84
N PRO A 9 21.10 -61.08 40.37
CA PRO A 9 20.25 -60.93 41.55
C PRO A 9 18.89 -60.33 41.18
N MET A 10 17.85 -61.07 41.60
CA MET A 10 16.43 -60.70 41.61
C MET A 10 16.12 -59.61 42.65
N ALA A 11 15.26 -58.66 42.23
CA ALA A 11 14.17 -57.94 42.93
C ALA A 11 14.37 -57.41 44.37
N PRO A 12 13.87 -56.18 44.67
CA PRO A 12 12.44 -56.05 44.94
C PRO A 12 11.75 -54.81 44.33
N THR A 13 10.50 -55.04 43.96
CA THR A 13 9.47 -54.04 43.70
C THR A 13 9.37 -53.02 44.84
N SER A 14 9.58 -51.74 44.54
CA SER A 14 9.24 -50.62 45.42
C SER A 14 8.30 -49.67 44.70
N ASN A 15 7.02 -49.83 45.07
CA ASN A 15 5.99 -48.81 45.29
C ASN A 15 5.96 -47.60 44.36
N GLN A 16 4.91 -47.63 43.53
CA GLN A 16 4.20 -46.47 43.00
C GLN A 16 4.15 -45.31 44.02
N SER A 17 4.85 -44.22 43.72
CA SER A 17 4.37 -42.88 44.07
C SER A 17 3.68 -42.33 42.83
N VAL A 18 2.36 -42.47 42.78
CA VAL A 18 1.50 -41.69 41.90
C VAL A 18 1.43 -40.28 42.48
N ASP A 19 2.48 -39.51 42.26
CA ASP A 19 2.40 -38.06 42.42
C ASP A 19 1.41 -37.58 41.38
N SER A 20 0.24 -37.26 41.89
CA SER A 20 -0.86 -36.64 41.19
C SER A 20 -0.37 -35.30 40.67
N ALA A 21 0.14 -35.28 39.44
CA ALA A 21 0.39 -34.06 38.68
C ALA A 21 -0.96 -33.46 38.25
N THR A 22 -1.67 -32.93 39.24
CA THR A 22 -2.64 -31.86 39.07
C THR A 22 -1.96 -30.71 38.33
N GLY A 23 -2.65 -30.18 37.32
CA GLY A 23 -2.39 -28.83 36.83
C GLY A 23 -1.61 -28.73 35.53
N TYR A 24 -2.15 -29.28 34.44
CA TYR A 24 -2.03 -28.65 33.11
C TYR A 24 -2.80 -27.30 33.07
N ALA A 25 -2.67 -26.47 34.10
CA ALA A 25 -2.95 -25.05 33.99
C ALA A 25 -1.63 -24.45 33.51
N GLY A 26 -1.46 -24.37 32.19
CA GLY A 26 -0.31 -23.72 31.57
C GLY A 26 -0.16 -22.31 32.13
N SER A 27 0.70 -22.16 33.14
CA SER A 27 0.89 -20.90 33.83
C SER A 27 1.25 -19.85 32.78
N PRO A 28 0.52 -18.72 32.70
CA PRO A 28 0.79 -17.68 31.71
C PRO A 28 2.25 -17.20 31.78
N ALA A 29 2.89 -17.33 32.94
CA ALA A 29 4.31 -17.06 33.13
C ALA A 29 5.23 -18.04 32.37
N ALA A 30 4.91 -19.34 32.33
CA ALA A 30 5.71 -20.34 31.62
C ALA A 30 5.58 -20.20 30.09
N LEU A 31 4.38 -19.88 29.60
CA LEU A 31 4.16 -19.53 28.19
C LEU A 31 4.91 -18.24 27.84
N SER A 32 4.87 -17.22 28.71
CA SER A 32 5.60 -15.97 28.53
C SER A 32 7.12 -16.18 28.47
N ALA A 33 7.70 -16.99 29.36
CA ALA A 33 9.12 -17.32 29.36
C ALA A 33 9.54 -18.08 28.08
N ARG A 34 8.70 -18.99 27.58
CA ARG A 34 8.94 -19.69 26.31
C ARG A 34 8.92 -18.75 25.12
N TRP A 35 7.95 -17.82 25.06
CA TRP A 35 7.90 -16.78 24.03
C TRP A 35 9.05 -15.78 24.13
N ALA A 36 9.56 -15.51 25.33
CA ALA A 36 10.74 -14.67 25.56
C ALA A 36 12.01 -15.35 25.05
N LYS A 37 12.19 -16.66 25.32
CA LYS A 37 13.34 -17.43 24.85
C LYS A 37 13.37 -17.57 23.32
N LEU A 38 12.21 -17.74 22.69
CA LEU A 38 12.06 -17.73 21.21
C LEU A 38 12.38 -16.36 20.59
N ARG A 39 12.06 -15.25 21.28
CA ARG A 39 12.46 -13.90 20.83
C ARG A 39 13.95 -13.59 21.01
N ALA A 40 14.63 -14.33 21.90
CA ALA A 40 16.06 -14.17 22.15
C ALA A 40 16.94 -14.98 21.17
N ASP A 41 16.36 -15.78 20.27
CA ASP A 41 17.14 -16.54 19.29
C ASP A 41 17.81 -15.58 18.28
N PRO A 42 19.16 -15.51 18.25
CA PRO A 42 19.88 -14.60 17.35
C PRO A 42 19.63 -14.91 15.86
N ALA A 43 19.28 -16.14 15.49
CA ALA A 43 18.95 -16.49 14.11
C ALA A 43 17.58 -15.89 13.70
N LEU A 44 16.58 -15.96 14.58
CA LEU A 44 15.27 -15.34 14.36
C LEU A 44 15.38 -13.81 14.34
N GLN A 45 16.18 -13.21 15.21
CA GLN A 45 16.42 -11.77 15.20
C GLN A 45 17.11 -11.29 13.91
N ARG A 46 18.12 -12.03 13.42
CA ARG A 46 18.78 -11.71 12.13
C ARG A 46 17.81 -11.78 10.95
N SER A 47 16.95 -12.80 10.90
CA SER A 47 15.94 -12.92 9.83
C SER A 47 14.87 -11.83 9.92
N ALA A 48 14.44 -11.45 11.12
CA ALA A 48 13.51 -10.35 11.34
C ALA A 48 14.12 -9.00 10.91
N ALA A 49 15.38 -8.74 11.28
CA ALA A 49 16.09 -7.53 10.88
C ALA A 49 16.27 -7.44 9.36
N LEU A 50 16.59 -8.56 8.70
CA LEU A 50 16.69 -8.62 7.23
C LEU A 50 15.33 -8.34 6.57
N ARG A 51 14.24 -8.96 7.05
CA ARG A 51 12.88 -8.67 6.57
C ARG A 51 12.52 -7.21 6.74
N ALA A 52 12.82 -6.61 7.89
CA ALA A 52 12.57 -5.19 8.13
C ALA A 52 13.38 -4.28 7.18
N ARG A 53 14.65 -4.62 6.89
CA ARG A 53 15.49 -3.90 5.92
C ARG A 53 14.93 -3.98 4.51
N LEU A 54 14.50 -5.17 4.07
CA LEU A 54 13.88 -5.36 2.76
C LEU A 54 12.56 -4.58 2.64
N ALA A 55 11.70 -4.66 3.65
CA ALA A 55 10.44 -3.91 3.67
C ALA A 55 10.67 -2.38 3.59
N ARG A 56 11.67 -1.86 4.32
CA ARG A 56 12.06 -0.43 4.24
C ARG A 56 12.59 -0.06 2.86
N ARG A 57 13.42 -0.92 2.25
CA ARG A 57 13.95 -0.71 0.91
C ARG A 57 12.82 -0.68 -0.13
N GLU A 58 11.88 -1.60 -0.02
CA GLU A 58 10.74 -1.70 -0.92
C GLU A 58 9.84 -0.45 -0.82
N ARG A 59 9.54 0.00 0.40
CA ARG A 59 8.78 1.24 0.61
C ARG A 59 9.46 2.45 -0.04
N ARG A 60 10.78 2.59 0.11
CA ARG A 60 11.55 3.68 -0.52
C ARG A 60 11.55 3.57 -2.04
N ASN A 61 11.67 2.36 -2.57
CA ASN A 61 11.63 2.10 -4.01
C ASN A 61 10.27 2.49 -4.59
N ARG A 62 9.17 2.04 -3.98
CA ARG A 62 7.81 2.41 -4.36
C ARG A 62 7.61 3.93 -4.37
N GLN A 63 8.06 4.62 -3.32
CA GLN A 63 7.98 6.08 -3.28
C GLN A 63 8.80 6.75 -4.40
N ARG A 64 9.97 6.22 -4.73
CA ARG A 64 10.79 6.72 -5.85
C ARG A 64 10.06 6.55 -7.18
N ILE A 65 9.45 5.39 -7.42
CA ILE A 65 8.69 5.11 -8.64
C ILE A 65 7.52 6.08 -8.76
N LEU A 66 6.73 6.27 -7.69
CA LEU A 66 5.61 7.21 -7.69
C LEU A 66 6.05 8.63 -8.00
N ARG A 67 7.16 9.11 -7.40
CA ARG A 67 7.71 10.45 -7.69
C ARG A 67 8.14 10.59 -9.14
N LEU A 68 8.70 9.56 -9.74
CA LEU A 68 9.09 9.57 -11.16
C LEU A 68 7.85 9.58 -12.07
N GLN A 69 6.83 8.79 -11.75
CA GLN A 69 5.57 8.77 -12.48
C GLN A 69 4.86 10.13 -12.43
N GLU A 70 4.75 10.75 -11.24
CA GLU A 70 4.14 12.07 -11.10
C GLU A 70 4.94 13.15 -11.86
N PHE A 71 6.28 13.06 -11.84
CA PHE A 71 7.11 13.97 -12.61
C PHE A 71 6.88 13.84 -14.13
N HIS A 72 6.83 12.61 -14.66
CA HIS A 72 6.54 12.38 -16.07
C HIS A 72 5.12 12.80 -16.45
N ARG A 73 4.15 12.52 -15.58
CA ARG A 73 2.76 12.94 -15.76
C ARG A 73 2.66 14.46 -15.85
N LEU A 74 3.27 15.19 -14.92
CA LEU A 74 3.27 16.65 -14.95
C LEU A 74 3.91 17.18 -16.25
N ARG A 75 5.04 16.64 -16.67
CA ARG A 75 5.66 17.01 -17.95
C ARG A 75 4.76 16.78 -19.15
N SER A 76 4.01 15.68 -19.17
CA SER A 76 3.09 15.39 -20.29
C SER A 76 1.88 16.33 -20.35
N MET A 77 1.47 16.91 -19.21
CA MET A 77 0.31 17.80 -19.12
C MET A 77 0.63 19.26 -19.46
N VAL A 78 1.89 19.67 -19.35
CA VAL A 78 2.31 21.06 -19.57
C VAL A 78 2.87 21.20 -20.99
N PRO A 79 2.19 21.93 -21.90
CA PRO A 79 2.54 21.94 -23.33
C PRO A 79 3.98 22.39 -23.63
N ALA A 80 4.49 23.40 -22.92
CA ALA A 80 5.81 23.98 -23.15
C ALA A 80 6.98 22.99 -22.93
N ILE A 81 6.80 22.00 -22.05
CA ILE A 81 7.85 21.06 -21.62
C ILE A 81 7.58 19.60 -22.05
N ALA A 82 6.45 19.35 -22.71
CA ALA A 82 6.02 18.01 -23.08
C ALA A 82 6.98 17.35 -24.08
N GLN A 83 7.55 18.13 -25.02
CA GLN A 83 8.41 17.63 -26.09
C GLN A 83 9.91 17.69 -25.76
N THR A 84 10.30 18.49 -24.76
CA THR A 84 11.71 18.67 -24.38
C THR A 84 12.19 17.45 -23.57
N PRO A 85 13.25 16.71 -23.99
CA PRO A 85 13.60 15.43 -23.36
C PRO A 85 14.34 15.54 -22.01
N ASN A 86 15.02 16.66 -21.73
CA ASN A 86 15.79 16.84 -20.48
C ASN A 86 15.46 18.18 -19.83
N VAL A 87 14.53 18.17 -18.88
CA VAL A 87 14.09 19.37 -18.16
C VAL A 87 14.29 19.15 -16.67
N ASP A 88 14.85 20.16 -16.01
CA ASP A 88 15.07 20.15 -14.58
C ASP A 88 13.77 20.23 -13.79
N LYS A 89 13.77 19.66 -12.58
CA LYS A 89 12.56 19.60 -11.74
C LYS A 89 12.00 20.98 -11.41
N VAL A 90 12.87 21.97 -11.21
CA VAL A 90 12.48 23.34 -10.91
C VAL A 90 11.76 23.95 -12.11
N THR A 91 12.34 23.85 -13.30
CA THR A 91 11.74 24.32 -14.54
C THR A 91 10.38 23.67 -14.82
N VAL A 92 10.23 22.36 -14.57
CA VAL A 92 8.92 21.69 -14.70
C VAL A 92 7.86 22.33 -13.79
N ILE A 93 8.23 22.70 -12.56
CA ILE A 93 7.32 23.35 -11.61
C ILE A 93 6.99 24.77 -12.05
N GLU A 94 7.99 25.55 -12.48
CA GLU A 94 7.81 26.93 -12.94
C GLU A 94 6.88 26.99 -14.17
N GLU A 95 7.13 26.14 -15.17
CA GLU A 95 6.29 26.07 -16.36
C GLU A 95 4.87 25.56 -16.05
N ALA A 96 4.72 24.66 -15.06
CA ALA A 96 3.41 24.23 -14.61
C ALA A 96 2.62 25.38 -13.96
N ILE A 97 3.27 26.23 -13.15
CA ILE A 97 2.62 27.40 -12.53
C ILE A 97 2.14 28.36 -13.63
N LYS A 98 3.02 28.71 -14.58
CA LYS A 98 2.66 29.56 -15.72
C LYS A 98 1.47 29.00 -16.50
N TYR A 99 1.45 27.69 -16.74
CA TYR A 99 0.36 27.06 -17.45
C TYR A 99 -0.96 27.10 -16.67
N ILE A 100 -0.93 26.93 -15.35
CA ILE A 100 -2.10 27.10 -14.49
C ILE A 100 -2.64 28.53 -14.59
N ASP A 101 -1.78 29.53 -14.54
CA ASP A 101 -2.19 30.94 -14.64
C ASP A 101 -2.81 31.26 -15.99
N HIS A 102 -2.21 30.75 -17.07
CA HIS A 102 -2.77 30.84 -18.42
C HIS A 102 -4.17 30.20 -18.51
N LEU A 103 -4.37 29.03 -17.90
CA LEU A 103 -5.69 28.38 -17.87
C LEU A 103 -6.71 29.18 -17.05
N HIS A 104 -6.31 29.79 -15.94
CA HIS A 104 -7.19 30.66 -15.16
C HIS A 104 -7.63 31.90 -15.94
N GLU A 105 -6.70 32.53 -16.66
CA GLU A 105 -6.99 33.67 -17.53
C GLU A 105 -7.91 33.26 -18.69
N ALA A 106 -7.61 32.17 -19.37
CA ALA A 106 -8.47 31.65 -20.44
C ALA A 106 -9.90 31.32 -19.96
N LEU A 107 -10.05 30.85 -18.72
CA LEU A 107 -11.36 30.64 -18.12
C LEU A 107 -12.08 31.95 -17.79
N ARG A 108 -11.38 32.96 -17.24
CA ARG A 108 -11.96 34.30 -17.01
C ARG A 108 -12.47 34.90 -18.30
N ASN A 109 -11.65 34.91 -19.34
CA ASN A 109 -12.01 35.46 -20.65
C ASN A 109 -13.26 34.79 -21.21
N LYS A 110 -13.36 33.46 -21.09
CA LYS A 110 -14.57 32.73 -21.49
C LYS A 110 -15.82 33.13 -20.72
N PHE A 111 -15.72 33.39 -19.42
CA PHE A 111 -16.86 33.85 -18.62
C PHE A 111 -17.22 35.31 -18.92
N THR A 112 -16.25 36.16 -19.23
CA THR A 112 -16.51 37.53 -19.66
C THR A 112 -17.17 37.57 -21.04
N GLU A 113 -16.71 36.75 -21.99
CA GLU A 113 -17.22 36.70 -23.35
C GLU A 113 -18.59 36.01 -23.47
N ARG A 114 -18.79 34.89 -22.76
CA ARG A 114 -20.00 34.05 -22.89
C ARG A 114 -20.99 34.22 -21.73
N GLY A 115 -20.62 35.00 -20.71
CA GLY A 115 -21.34 35.09 -19.45
C GLY A 115 -21.07 33.91 -18.51
N LEU A 116 -21.52 34.06 -17.27
CA LEU A 116 -21.44 33.01 -16.26
C LEU A 116 -22.36 31.83 -16.62
N PRO A 117 -21.90 30.58 -16.43
CA PRO A 117 -22.73 29.41 -16.67
C PRO A 117 -23.97 29.43 -15.75
N PRO A 118 -25.11 28.83 -16.16
CA PRO A 118 -26.36 28.84 -15.39
C PRO A 118 -26.22 28.36 -13.94
N SER A 119 -25.29 27.42 -13.68
CA SER A 119 -24.99 26.91 -12.34
C SER A 119 -24.37 27.93 -11.38
N LEU A 120 -23.93 29.08 -11.89
CA LEU A 120 -23.37 30.20 -11.14
C LEU A 120 -24.22 31.47 -11.25
N GLN A 121 -25.29 31.45 -12.04
CA GLN A 121 -26.20 32.59 -12.17
C GLN A 121 -26.93 32.80 -10.84
N GLY A 122 -26.93 34.05 -10.36
CA GLY A 122 -27.53 34.42 -9.06
C GLY A 122 -26.56 34.46 -7.88
N LEU A 123 -25.30 34.09 -8.07
CA LEU A 123 -24.25 34.35 -7.09
C LEU A 123 -23.60 35.71 -7.36
N PRO A 124 -23.32 36.53 -6.33
CA PRO A 124 -22.61 37.80 -6.49
C PRO A 124 -21.11 37.52 -6.71
N ILE A 125 -20.77 36.99 -7.89
CA ILE A 125 -19.40 36.72 -8.28
C ILE A 125 -18.94 37.88 -9.14
N ASP A 126 -18.03 38.69 -8.60
CA ASP A 126 -17.30 39.68 -9.36
C ASP A 126 -16.06 39.03 -9.97
N LEU A 127 -16.02 38.87 -11.30
CA LEU A 127 -14.95 38.16 -12.00
C LEU A 127 -13.59 38.88 -11.90
N GLU A 128 -13.59 40.18 -11.67
CA GLU A 128 -12.36 40.98 -11.61
C GLU A 128 -11.64 40.81 -10.27
N THR A 129 -12.39 40.65 -9.18
CA THR A 129 -11.83 40.54 -7.83
C THR A 129 -11.82 39.11 -7.29
N THR A 130 -12.69 38.23 -7.80
CA THR A 130 -12.83 36.87 -7.27
C THR A 130 -11.74 35.94 -7.82
N ASP A 131 -11.04 35.27 -6.91
CA ASP A 131 -10.09 34.22 -7.26
C ASP A 131 -10.79 33.08 -8.03
N MET A 132 -10.28 32.73 -9.20
CA MET A 132 -10.79 31.63 -10.03
C MET A 132 -10.84 30.30 -9.29
N ARG A 133 -9.98 30.08 -8.30
CA ARG A 133 -10.03 28.89 -7.44
C ARG A 133 -11.31 28.84 -6.61
N ALA A 134 -11.84 29.98 -6.17
CA ALA A 134 -13.11 30.05 -5.47
C ALA A 134 -14.27 29.68 -6.42
N VAL A 135 -14.26 30.24 -7.63
CA VAL A 135 -15.27 29.94 -8.67
C VAL A 135 -15.28 28.46 -9.04
N VAL A 136 -14.11 27.86 -9.27
CA VAL A 136 -13.99 26.42 -9.59
C VAL A 136 -14.45 25.55 -8.42
N ARG A 137 -14.16 25.92 -7.16
CA ARG A 137 -14.66 25.20 -6.00
C ARG A 137 -16.19 25.25 -5.89
N LEU A 138 -16.80 26.41 -6.17
CA LEU A 138 -18.25 26.55 -6.19
C LEU A 138 -18.88 25.66 -7.28
N LEU A 139 -18.27 25.63 -8.47
CA LEU A 139 -18.70 24.73 -9.55
C LEU A 139 -18.61 23.27 -9.14
N ALA A 140 -17.46 22.83 -8.61
CA ALA A 140 -17.24 21.44 -8.21
C ALA A 140 -18.23 20.99 -7.12
N ASN A 141 -18.52 21.85 -6.15
CA ASN A 141 -19.47 21.58 -5.08
C ASN A 141 -20.91 21.49 -5.59
N ASN A 142 -21.30 22.35 -6.54
CA ASN A 142 -22.65 22.34 -7.12
C ASN A 142 -22.86 21.15 -8.08
N SER A 143 -21.83 20.72 -8.80
CA SER A 143 -21.94 19.55 -9.70
C SER A 143 -22.15 18.22 -8.98
N ASN A 144 -21.77 18.09 -7.71
CA ASN A 144 -22.04 16.87 -6.92
C ASN A 144 -23.49 16.79 -6.40
N SER A 145 -24.25 17.87 -6.44
CA SER A 145 -25.61 17.95 -5.89
C SER A 145 -26.70 17.61 -6.91
N GLY A 146 -26.37 17.53 -8.20
CA GLY A 146 -27.34 17.41 -9.31
C GLY A 146 -27.69 15.99 -9.76
N GLY A 147 -27.23 14.95 -9.06
CA GLY A 147 -27.38 13.56 -9.50
C GLY A 147 -28.58 12.76 -8.96
N GLY A 148 -29.49 13.34 -8.16
CA GLY A 148 -30.41 12.48 -7.40
C GLY A 148 -31.71 13.05 -6.85
N GLN A 149 -32.28 14.15 -7.35
CA GLN A 149 -33.62 14.58 -6.91
C GLN A 149 -34.46 15.15 -8.05
N SER A 150 -34.92 14.26 -8.93
CA SER A 150 -36.17 14.46 -9.66
C SER A 150 -36.97 13.16 -9.60
N ASN A 151 -37.74 13.01 -8.52
CA ASN A 151 -39.01 12.28 -8.50
C ASN A 151 -39.73 12.63 -7.17
N LEU A 152 -40.26 13.84 -7.10
CA LEU A 152 -41.44 14.10 -6.26
C LEU A 152 -42.64 13.47 -6.98
N ALA A 153 -42.97 12.24 -6.60
CA ALA A 153 -44.31 11.70 -6.75
C ALA A 153 -44.76 11.23 -5.37
N SER A 154 -45.62 12.04 -4.80
CA SER A 154 -46.58 11.80 -3.74
C SER A 154 -46.96 10.33 -3.59
N ASN A 155 -46.71 9.71 -2.43
CA ASN A 155 -47.65 8.70 -1.94
C ASN A 155 -47.69 8.64 -0.41
N SER A 156 -48.92 8.71 0.08
CA SER A 156 -49.36 8.73 1.46
C SER A 156 -49.11 7.41 2.18
N GLY A 157 -49.11 7.48 3.51
CA GLY A 157 -48.57 6.45 4.39
C GLY A 157 -49.27 5.10 4.39
N VAL A 158 -48.51 4.08 4.78
CA VAL A 158 -48.98 2.88 5.46
C VAL A 158 -47.84 2.39 6.38
N SER A 159 -48.13 2.34 7.67
CA SER A 159 -47.34 1.67 8.71
C SER A 159 -47.32 0.16 8.48
N ARG A 160 -46.18 -0.53 8.66
CA ARG A 160 -46.05 -1.89 9.26
C ARG A 160 -44.59 -2.42 9.24
N PRO A 161 -44.28 -3.49 10.01
CA PRO A 161 -43.05 -3.59 10.79
C PRO A 161 -42.02 -4.61 10.26
N VAL A 162 -40.87 -4.57 10.94
CA VAL A 162 -39.69 -5.45 10.93
C VAL A 162 -39.92 -6.90 10.48
N PRO A 163 -38.98 -7.46 9.68
CA PRO A 163 -38.55 -8.84 9.88
C PRO A 163 -37.05 -8.92 10.18
N MET A 164 -36.78 -9.64 11.27
CA MET A 164 -35.48 -10.14 11.68
C MET A 164 -34.86 -11.05 10.62
N GLY A 165 -33.53 -11.00 10.51
CA GLY A 165 -32.73 -12.10 9.96
C GLY A 165 -32.02 -11.77 8.65
N ARG A 166 -30.75 -11.34 8.75
CA ARG A 166 -29.80 -11.48 7.64
C ARG A 166 -28.56 -12.24 8.16
N PRO A 167 -28.33 -13.47 7.71
CA PRO A 167 -27.15 -14.23 8.10
C PRO A 167 -25.88 -13.59 7.51
N LEU A 168 -24.80 -13.68 8.29
CA LEU A 168 -23.45 -13.26 7.96
C LEU A 168 -22.99 -13.94 6.66
N ALA A 169 -22.97 -13.19 5.56
CA ALA A 169 -22.29 -13.60 4.34
C ALA A 169 -20.78 -13.42 4.53
N LEU A 170 -20.08 -14.55 4.61
CA LEU A 170 -18.63 -14.65 4.55
C LEU A 170 -18.09 -13.94 3.29
N PRO A 171 -16.98 -13.19 3.38
CA PRO A 171 -16.28 -12.72 2.19
C PRO A 171 -15.70 -13.93 1.41
N PRO A 172 -15.72 -13.91 0.07
CA PRO A 172 -15.16 -14.98 -0.74
C PRO A 172 -13.64 -15.09 -0.55
N PRO A 173 -13.06 -16.29 -0.71
CA PRO A 173 -11.64 -16.52 -0.60
C PRO A 173 -10.87 -15.73 -1.66
N VAL A 174 -9.76 -15.17 -1.25
CA VAL A 174 -8.81 -14.46 -2.10
C VAL A 174 -8.02 -15.49 -2.91
N ASP A 175 -8.66 -16.13 -3.88
CA ASP A 175 -7.96 -16.85 -4.94
C ASP A 175 -7.46 -15.81 -5.95
N SER A 176 -6.30 -15.26 -5.61
CA SER A 176 -5.51 -14.44 -6.51
C SER A 176 -5.03 -15.30 -7.67
N ILE A 177 -5.67 -15.06 -8.81
CA ILE A 177 -5.16 -15.17 -10.18
C ILE A 177 -3.61 -15.25 -10.20
N PRO A 178 -3.02 -16.34 -10.73
CA PRO A 178 -1.58 -16.41 -10.93
C PRO A 178 -1.16 -15.40 -12.00
N HIS A 179 -0.39 -14.39 -11.62
CA HIS A 179 0.25 -13.45 -12.55
C HIS A 179 1.32 -14.20 -13.39
N PRO A 180 1.24 -14.20 -14.74
CA PRO A 180 2.17 -14.94 -15.59
C PRO A 180 3.38 -14.09 -16.02
N CYS A 181 4.02 -13.36 -15.09
CA CYS A 181 5.12 -12.46 -15.45
C CYS A 181 6.39 -12.55 -14.58
N GLU A 182 6.53 -13.56 -13.71
CA GLU A 182 7.70 -13.62 -12.81
C GLU A 182 8.47 -14.95 -12.92
N ARG A 183 8.75 -15.34 -14.17
CA ARG A 183 9.87 -16.22 -14.48
C ARG A 183 10.90 -15.42 -15.27
N GLN A 184 12.17 -15.54 -14.87
CA GLN A 184 13.35 -14.79 -15.34
C GLN A 184 13.50 -13.44 -14.60
N ARG A 185 14.45 -13.23 -13.70
CA ARG A 185 15.87 -13.60 -13.74
C ARG A 185 16.41 -13.68 -12.32
N ASN A 186 16.45 -14.87 -11.73
CA ASN A 186 17.29 -15.13 -10.56
C ASN A 186 18.52 -15.87 -11.07
N VAL A 187 19.44 -15.13 -11.70
CA VAL A 187 20.77 -15.66 -12.01
C VAL A 187 21.62 -15.38 -10.77
N PRO A 188 22.06 -16.41 -10.03
CA PRO A 188 22.90 -16.21 -8.86
C PRO A 188 24.16 -15.43 -9.22
N SER A 189 24.52 -14.46 -8.38
CA SER A 189 25.60 -13.50 -8.63
C SER A 189 26.99 -14.13 -8.84
N TYR A 190 27.16 -15.40 -8.46
CA TYR A 190 28.40 -16.14 -8.72
C TYR A 190 28.60 -16.53 -10.20
N LEU A 191 27.55 -16.55 -11.03
CA LEU A 191 27.66 -16.86 -12.46
C LEU A 191 28.11 -15.68 -13.33
N LEU A 192 28.12 -14.45 -12.80
CA LEU A 192 28.49 -13.24 -13.57
C LEU A 192 29.99 -12.89 -13.47
N LYS A 193 30.81 -13.76 -12.89
CA LYS A 193 32.21 -13.48 -12.55
C LYS A 193 33.20 -14.19 -13.48
N MET A 194 32.98 -14.14 -14.79
CA MET A 194 34.01 -14.47 -15.78
C MET A 194 34.39 -13.19 -16.52
N ARG A 195 35.26 -12.40 -15.88
CA ARG A 195 35.92 -11.26 -16.52
C ARG A 195 37.09 -11.83 -17.33
N LEU A 196 36.96 -11.83 -18.66
CA LEU A 196 38.06 -12.23 -19.54
C LEU A 196 39.28 -11.31 -19.31
N PRO A 197 40.49 -11.86 -19.21
CA PRO A 197 41.70 -11.07 -19.14
C PRO A 197 41.92 -10.36 -20.50
N ARG A 198 42.05 -9.03 -20.45
CA ARG A 198 42.49 -8.24 -21.60
C ARG A 198 43.94 -8.61 -21.90
N LYS A 199 44.18 -9.18 -23.10
CA LYS A 199 45.53 -9.33 -23.65
C LYS A 199 46.15 -7.93 -23.75
N GLN A 200 47.31 -7.77 -23.11
CA GLN A 200 48.21 -6.66 -23.37
C GLN A 200 48.99 -6.99 -24.64
N ASP A 201 48.84 -6.17 -25.67
CA ASP A 201 49.75 -6.18 -26.81
C ASP A 201 51.07 -5.53 -26.35
N HIS A 202 52.15 -6.30 -26.38
CA HIS A 202 53.50 -5.80 -26.28
C HIS A 202 53.95 -5.29 -27.65
N ARG A 203 54.54 -4.10 -27.63
CA ARG A 203 55.27 -3.47 -28.74
C ARG A 203 56.52 -4.25 -29.11
#